data_AF-A0A2G2R0G8-F1
#
_entry.id   AF-A0A2G2R0G8-F1
#
_cell.length_a   1.000
_cell.length_b   1.000
_cell.length_c   1.000
_cell.angle_alpha   90.00
_cell.angle_beta   90.00
_cell.angle_gamma   90.00
#
_symmetry.space_group_name_H-M   'P 1'
#
loop_
_entity.id
_entity.type
_entity.pdbx_description
1 polymer ?
#
loop_
_entity_poly.entity_id
_entity_poly.type
_entity_poly.pdbx_seq_one_letter_code
_entity_poly.pdbx_strand_id
1 'polypeptide(L)'
;MSNILENITSGGIWPLLVGAIIGLILGWIIWGRKKFVGDLTSEGEGQLRAEADSLRARVNELEAEAGDLKGKLSTASSDATPSTATSAASDDDETYALEWRNRYLAARVKYLEGRISDAPNAKPAAKKKAAKKVVKKAAPKKAPAKKVVAKATKAKPAKKVVAKKAPIKKAASPNAKYLAEVRKYDAKASAAVVDSIVKYCGISLRSRDSSLVACSDEKELNTVATGFCTKKLGMTKGQKELVKDVCVQMKGQRFKNRVTFYYLCAKSARKMKVFK
;
A
#
# COMPACT_ATOMS: atom_id res chain seq x y z
N MET A 1 -2.98 49.50 -54.28
CA MET A 1 -3.13 48.17 -53.66
C MET A 1 -1.83 47.35 -53.65
N SER A 2 -0.67 47.90 -54.05
CA SER A 2 0.60 47.16 -54.14
C SER A 2 1.38 47.10 -52.82
N ASN A 3 1.22 48.10 -51.94
CA ASN A 3 1.99 48.19 -50.68
C ASN A 3 1.48 47.28 -49.54
N ILE A 4 0.24 46.76 -49.62
CA ILE A 4 -0.28 45.81 -48.61
C ILE A 4 0.27 44.41 -48.88
N LEU A 5 0.42 44.02 -50.15
CA LEU A 5 1.03 42.74 -50.49
C LEU A 5 2.53 42.73 -50.16
N GLU A 6 3.27 43.82 -50.39
CA GLU A 6 4.70 43.88 -50.05
C GLU A 6 4.97 43.94 -48.54
N ASN A 7 4.10 44.56 -47.73
CA ASN A 7 4.26 44.55 -46.27
C ASN A 7 3.88 43.20 -45.64
N ILE A 8 3.01 42.41 -46.31
CA ILE A 8 2.69 41.03 -45.91
C ILE A 8 3.82 40.06 -46.27
N THR A 9 4.54 40.28 -47.38
CA THR A 9 5.63 39.41 -47.83
C THR A 9 7.00 39.80 -47.26
N SER A 10 7.23 41.08 -46.92
CA SER A 10 8.55 41.58 -46.50
C SER A 10 8.59 42.17 -45.08
N GLY A 11 7.45 42.31 -44.38
CA GLY A 11 7.36 43.03 -43.10
C GLY A 11 7.01 42.14 -41.89
N GLY A 12 8.04 41.54 -41.26
CA GLY A 12 8.08 41.16 -39.83
C GLY A 12 7.15 40.07 -39.28
N ILE A 13 5.95 39.87 -39.83
CA ILE A 13 4.93 38.96 -39.29
C ILE A 13 5.07 37.55 -39.89
N TRP A 14 5.51 37.45 -41.15
CA TRP A 14 5.73 36.16 -41.82
C TRP A 14 6.73 35.23 -41.09
N PRO A 15 7.92 35.69 -40.65
CA PRO A 15 8.81 34.84 -39.86
C PRO A 15 8.24 34.46 -38.49
N LEU A 16 7.39 35.31 -37.88
CA LEU A 16 6.71 34.99 -36.62
C LEU A 16 5.58 33.97 -36.82
N LEU A 17 4.81 34.07 -37.91
CA LEU A 17 3.78 33.10 -38.28
C LEU A 17 4.37 31.75 -38.66
N VAL A 18 5.44 31.75 -39.46
CA VAL A 18 6.17 30.52 -39.82
C VAL A 18 6.80 29.91 -38.57
N GLY A 19 7.40 30.72 -37.69
CA GLY A 19 7.90 30.27 -36.40
C GLY A 19 6.81 29.68 -35.49
N ALA A 20 5.62 30.28 -35.47
CA ALA A 20 4.47 29.78 -34.71
C ALA A 20 3.95 28.45 -35.27
N ILE A 21 3.82 28.31 -36.60
CA ILE A 21 3.38 27.08 -37.26
C ILE A 21 4.42 25.96 -37.08
N ILE A 22 5.70 26.28 -37.24
CA ILE A 22 6.80 25.33 -36.98
C ILE A 22 6.81 24.93 -35.51
N GLY A 23 6.61 25.86 -34.58
CA GLY A 23 6.47 25.58 -33.14
C GLY A 23 5.27 24.71 -32.82
N LEU A 24 4.14 24.88 -33.51
CA LEU A 24 2.93 24.07 -33.35
C LEU A 24 3.16 22.65 -33.89
N ILE A 25 3.80 22.51 -35.05
CA ILE A 25 4.14 21.21 -35.65
C ILE A 25 5.20 20.49 -34.82
N LEU A 26 6.26 21.17 -34.39
CA LEU A 26 7.30 20.60 -33.51
C LEU A 26 6.73 20.24 -32.14
N GLY A 27 5.89 21.10 -31.56
CA GLY A 27 5.19 20.82 -30.31
C GLY A 27 4.25 19.61 -30.42
N TRP A 28 3.53 19.48 -31.54
CA TRP A 28 2.68 18.32 -31.82
C TRP A 28 3.49 17.05 -32.07
N ILE A 29 4.66 17.13 -32.70
CA ILE A 29 5.54 15.98 -32.93
C ILE A 29 6.24 15.53 -31.63
N ILE A 30 6.65 16.47 -30.78
CA ILE A 30 7.38 16.20 -29.52
C ILE A 30 6.43 15.77 -28.40
N TRP A 31 5.22 16.34 -28.32
CA TRP A 31 4.25 16.06 -27.24
C TRP A 31 3.01 15.26 -27.68
N GLY A 32 2.59 15.40 -28.94
CA GLY A 32 1.41 14.72 -29.50
C GLY A 32 1.64 13.26 -29.87
N ARG A 33 2.88 12.77 -29.91
CA ARG A 33 3.20 11.34 -30.10
C ARG A 33 3.16 10.53 -28.80
N LYS A 34 2.23 10.83 -27.87
CA LYS A 34 1.85 9.87 -26.83
C LYS A 34 1.02 8.80 -27.50
N LYS A 35 1.66 7.70 -27.93
CA LYS A 35 0.96 6.51 -28.41
C LYS A 35 -0.05 6.08 -27.33
N PHE A 36 -1.33 6.36 -27.56
CA PHE A 36 -2.41 5.70 -26.85
C PHE A 36 -2.32 4.23 -27.24
N VAL A 37 -1.68 3.43 -26.39
CA VAL A 37 -1.79 1.99 -26.44
C VAL A 37 -3.06 1.64 -25.67
N GLY A 38 -4.20 1.91 -26.30
CA GLY A 38 -5.47 1.31 -25.96
C GLY A 38 -5.74 0.26 -27.02
N ASP A 39 -6.00 -0.97 -26.62
CA ASP A 39 -6.60 -1.94 -27.54
C ASP A 39 -8.06 -1.49 -27.70
N LEU A 40 -8.37 -0.75 -28.77
CA LEU A 40 -9.75 -0.37 -29.15
C LEU A 40 -10.51 -1.58 -29.69
N THR A 41 -10.33 -2.76 -29.10
CA THR A 41 -11.24 -3.87 -29.35
C THR A 41 -12.58 -3.50 -28.73
N SER A 42 -13.66 -3.64 -29.50
CA SER A 42 -15.03 -3.42 -29.05
C SER A 42 -15.36 -4.16 -27.74
N GLU A 43 -14.70 -5.30 -27.49
CA GLU A 43 -14.82 -6.08 -26.26
C GLU A 43 -14.23 -5.37 -25.03
N GLY A 44 -13.13 -4.61 -25.19
CA GLY A 44 -12.50 -3.85 -24.12
C GLY A 44 -13.32 -2.64 -23.70
N GLU A 45 -13.95 -1.96 -24.66
CA GLU A 45 -14.87 -0.87 -24.36
C GLU A 45 -16.13 -1.33 -23.64
N GLY A 46 -16.64 -2.53 -23.97
CA GLY A 46 -17.77 -3.14 -23.28
C GLY A 46 -17.44 -3.45 -21.81
N GLN A 47 -16.24 -3.98 -21.54
CA GLN A 47 -15.78 -4.23 -20.17
C GLN A 47 -15.61 -2.95 -19.37
N LEU A 48 -15.06 -1.89 -19.98
CA LEU A 48 -14.91 -0.59 -19.33
C LEU A 48 -16.26 0.07 -19.02
N ARG A 49 -17.25 -0.04 -19.92
CA ARG A 49 -18.62 0.44 -19.66
C ARG A 49 -19.30 -0.37 -18.56
N ALA A 50 -19.18 -1.70 -18.58
CA ALA A 50 -19.72 -2.55 -17.53
C ALA A 50 -19.06 -2.28 -16.17
N GLU A 51 -17.75 -2.05 -16.14
CA GLU A 51 -17.03 -1.66 -14.92
C GLU A 51 -17.52 -0.30 -14.41
N ALA A 52 -17.67 0.70 -15.29
CA ALA A 52 -18.19 2.01 -14.93
C ALA A 52 -19.62 1.96 -14.37
N ASP A 53 -20.50 1.17 -14.96
CA ASP A 53 -21.87 1.00 -14.49
C ASP A 53 -21.93 0.25 -13.15
N SER A 54 -21.06 -0.76 -12.97
CA SER A 54 -20.92 -1.45 -11.69
C SER A 54 -20.42 -0.53 -10.58
N LEU A 55 -19.53 0.42 -10.90
CA LEU A 55 -19.02 1.41 -9.96
C LEU A 55 -20.13 2.42 -9.58
N ARG A 56 -20.92 2.89 -10.55
CA ARG A 56 -22.08 3.75 -10.28
C ARG A 56 -23.12 3.05 -9.39
N ALA A 57 -23.39 1.78 -9.64
CA ALA A 57 -24.31 1.00 -8.81
C ALA A 57 -23.80 0.89 -7.36
N ARG A 58 -22.50 0.62 -7.16
CA ARG A 58 -21.89 0.61 -5.82
C ARG A 58 -21.92 1.96 -5.13
N VAL A 59 -21.74 3.05 -5.86
CA VAL A 59 -21.83 4.41 -5.29
C VAL A 59 -23.26 4.66 -4.81
N ASN A 60 -24.27 4.37 -5.62
CA ASN A 60 -25.68 4.55 -5.22
C ASN A 60 -26.06 3.69 -4.01
N GLU A 61 -25.57 2.44 -3.94
CA GLU A 61 -25.80 1.56 -2.79
C GLU A 61 -25.13 2.10 -1.51
N LEU A 62 -23.88 2.57 -1.61
CA LEU A 62 -23.18 3.21 -0.50
C LEU A 62 -23.84 4.53 -0.06
N GLU A 63 -24.36 5.32 -1.01
CA GLU A 63 -25.10 6.55 -0.70
C GLU A 63 -26.43 6.23 -0.01
N ALA A 64 -27.12 5.16 -0.40
CA ALA A 64 -28.31 4.68 0.29
C ALA A 64 -28.00 4.15 1.70
N GLU A 65 -26.93 3.38 1.88
CA GLU A 65 -26.46 2.93 3.20
C GLU A 65 -26.07 4.12 4.08
N ALA A 66 -25.39 5.12 3.52
CA ALA A 66 -25.06 6.35 4.24
C ALA A 66 -26.31 7.13 4.66
N GLY A 67 -27.33 7.19 3.80
CA GLY A 67 -28.63 7.77 4.11
C GLY A 67 -29.36 7.03 5.25
N ASP A 68 -29.39 5.71 5.20
CA ASP A 68 -30.03 4.86 6.22
C ASP A 68 -29.30 4.96 7.58
N LEU A 69 -27.95 4.92 7.57
CA LEU A 69 -27.14 5.14 8.77
C LEU A 69 -27.31 6.56 9.32
N LYS A 70 -27.42 7.57 8.46
CA LYS A 70 -27.69 8.96 8.85
C LYS A 70 -29.08 9.09 9.47
N GLY A 71 -30.09 8.42 8.92
CA GLY A 71 -31.43 8.35 9.48
C GLY A 71 -31.44 7.65 10.83
N LYS A 72 -30.80 6.48 10.94
CA LYS A 72 -30.64 5.77 12.22
C LYS A 72 -29.91 6.60 13.26
N LEU A 73 -28.91 7.38 12.87
CA LEU A 73 -28.20 8.28 13.76
C LEU A 73 -29.08 9.44 14.21
N SER A 74 -29.92 10.01 13.33
CA SER A 74 -30.87 11.06 13.74
C SER A 74 -31.96 10.51 14.65
N THR A 75 -32.47 9.31 14.39
CA THR A 75 -33.46 8.65 15.25
C THR A 75 -32.85 8.26 16.60
N ALA A 76 -31.63 7.70 16.62
CA ALA A 76 -30.89 7.42 17.85
C ALA A 76 -30.53 8.68 18.65
N SER A 77 -30.32 9.81 17.97
CA SER A 77 -30.11 11.11 18.62
C SER A 77 -31.41 11.73 19.16
N SER A 78 -32.57 11.27 18.68
CA SER A 78 -33.90 11.75 19.10
C SER A 78 -34.51 10.89 20.22
N ASP A 79 -34.09 9.63 20.33
CA ASP A 79 -34.45 8.71 21.44
C ASP A 79 -33.54 8.87 22.68
N ALA A 80 -32.53 9.74 22.62
CA ALA A 80 -31.73 10.13 23.78
C ALA A 80 -32.51 11.11 24.66
N THR A 81 -33.40 10.58 25.49
CA THR A 81 -33.94 11.30 26.65
C THR A 81 -32.78 11.69 27.59
N PRO A 82 -32.72 12.93 28.09
CA PRO A 82 -31.63 13.37 28.94
C PRO A 82 -31.75 12.70 30.31
N SER A 83 -30.96 11.66 30.55
CA SER A 83 -30.66 11.23 31.92
C SER A 83 -29.70 12.23 32.53
N THR A 84 -30.24 13.08 33.38
CA THR A 84 -29.50 13.87 34.37
C THR A 84 -28.64 12.94 35.21
N ALA A 85 -27.33 12.94 34.96
CA ALA A 85 -26.34 12.38 35.87
C ALA A 85 -25.22 13.41 36.05
N THR A 86 -25.15 13.93 37.26
CA THR A 86 -24.21 14.91 37.79
C THR A 86 -22.75 14.54 37.55
N SER A 87 -22.00 15.47 36.94
CA SER A 87 -20.62 15.78 37.35
C SER A 87 -20.20 17.10 36.72
N ALA A 88 -19.91 18.09 37.58
CA ALA A 88 -19.31 19.35 37.20
C ALA A 88 -17.92 19.09 36.59
N ALA A 89 -17.82 19.23 35.27
CA ALA A 89 -16.58 19.53 34.57
C ALA A 89 -16.72 20.96 34.09
N SER A 90 -15.81 21.83 34.54
CA SER A 90 -15.70 23.22 34.13
C SER A 90 -15.71 23.35 32.61
N ASP A 91 -16.42 24.35 32.08
CA ASP A 91 -16.48 24.67 30.64
C ASP A 91 -15.08 24.85 30.00
N ASP A 92 -14.05 25.09 30.82
CA ASP A 92 -12.64 25.15 30.45
C ASP A 92 -12.06 23.80 29.97
N ASP A 93 -12.51 22.66 30.54
CA ASP A 93 -12.03 21.32 30.18
C ASP A 93 -12.59 20.86 28.83
N GLU A 94 -13.85 21.18 28.53
CA GLU A 94 -14.43 20.94 27.20
C GLU A 94 -13.75 21.78 26.13
N THR A 95 -13.47 23.05 26.44
CA THR A 95 -12.76 23.96 25.53
C THR A 95 -11.34 23.45 25.24
N TYR A 96 -10.60 23.02 26.26
CA TYR A 96 -9.27 22.43 26.12
C TYR A 96 -9.28 21.12 25.31
N ALA A 97 -10.27 20.25 25.57
CA ALA A 97 -10.42 19.01 24.82
C ALA A 97 -10.77 19.25 23.34
N LEU A 98 -11.59 20.27 23.04
CA LEU A 98 -11.95 20.67 21.68
C LEU A 98 -10.78 21.29 20.93
N GLU A 99 -10.00 22.15 21.57
CA GLU A 99 -8.79 22.74 20.97
C GLU A 99 -7.75 21.68 20.62
N TRP A 100 -7.56 20.69 21.49
CA TRP A 100 -6.62 19.60 21.23
C TRP A 100 -7.07 18.71 20.06
N ARG A 101 -8.37 18.44 19.98
CA ARG A 101 -8.99 17.70 18.86
C ARG A 101 -8.87 18.48 17.55
N ASN A 102 -9.15 19.78 17.58
CA ASN A 102 -9.03 20.64 16.40
C ASN A 102 -7.59 20.77 15.93
N ARG A 103 -6.61 20.88 16.85
CA ARG A 103 -5.19 20.88 16.49
C ARG A 103 -4.73 19.56 15.90
N TYR A 104 -5.16 18.43 16.45
CA TYR A 104 -4.85 17.11 15.90
C TYR A 104 -5.44 16.92 14.50
N LEU A 105 -6.69 17.34 14.29
CA LEU A 105 -7.36 17.30 12.99
C LEU A 105 -6.68 18.24 11.99
N ALA A 106 -6.31 19.46 12.38
CA ALA A 106 -5.60 20.41 11.52
C ALA A 106 -4.23 19.87 11.07
N ALA A 107 -3.47 19.23 11.98
CA ALA A 107 -2.21 18.58 11.63
C ALA A 107 -2.41 17.41 10.65
N ARG A 108 -3.50 16.65 10.83
CA ARG A 108 -3.88 15.55 9.94
C ARG A 108 -4.26 16.05 8.55
N VAL A 109 -5.05 17.12 8.47
CA VAL A 109 -5.44 17.76 7.20
C VAL A 109 -4.21 18.30 6.49
N LYS A 110 -3.34 19.04 7.17
CA LYS A 110 -2.07 19.54 6.60
C LYS A 110 -1.19 18.41 6.05
N TYR A 111 -1.12 17.27 6.73
CA TYR A 111 -0.38 16.10 6.26
C TYR A 111 -1.02 15.47 5.01
N LEU A 112 -2.35 15.40 4.96
CA LEU A 112 -3.08 14.86 3.82
C LEU A 112 -3.03 15.80 2.62
N GLU A 113 -3.22 17.11 2.82
CA GLU A 113 -3.06 18.15 1.81
C GLU A 113 -1.64 18.14 1.25
N GLY A 114 -0.61 18.08 2.10
CA GLY A 114 0.77 17.94 1.63
C GLY A 114 0.97 16.72 0.74
N ARG A 115 0.35 15.59 1.09
CA ARG A 115 0.40 14.36 0.26
C ARG A 115 -0.42 14.42 -1.03
N ILE A 116 -1.48 15.23 -1.06
CA ILE A 116 -2.30 15.46 -2.27
C ILE A 116 -1.57 16.45 -3.19
N SER A 117 -0.91 17.47 -2.64
CA SER A 117 -0.05 18.40 -3.36
C SER A 117 1.22 17.74 -3.90
N ASP A 118 1.82 16.82 -3.15
CA ASP A 118 3.00 16.04 -3.56
C ASP A 118 2.67 14.83 -4.45
N ALA A 119 1.40 14.55 -4.74
CA ALA A 119 1.03 13.45 -5.63
C ALA A 119 1.43 13.81 -7.08
N PRO A 120 2.46 13.16 -7.68
CA PRO A 120 2.74 13.34 -9.09
C PRO A 120 1.68 12.55 -9.88
N ASN A 121 1.11 13.19 -10.89
CA ASN A 121 0.18 12.56 -11.84
C ASN A 121 0.88 11.37 -12.55
N ALA A 122 0.73 10.16 -12.01
CA ALA A 122 1.36 8.95 -12.52
C ALA A 122 0.38 8.12 -13.37
N LYS A 123 0.61 8.11 -14.68
CA LYS A 123 0.02 7.14 -15.62
C LYS A 123 0.59 5.73 -15.39
N PRO A 124 -0.19 4.65 -15.59
CA PRO A 124 0.25 3.28 -15.32
C PRO A 124 1.20 2.74 -16.41
N ALA A 125 2.32 2.14 -16.00
CA ALA A 125 3.30 1.53 -16.90
C ALA A 125 2.96 0.06 -17.19
N ALA A 126 2.74 -0.21 -18.49
CA ALA A 126 2.52 -1.52 -19.08
C ALA A 126 3.80 -2.37 -19.20
N LYS A 127 3.62 -3.69 -19.15
CA LYS A 127 4.60 -4.77 -19.32
C LYS A 127 5.36 -4.65 -20.66
N LYS A 128 6.71 -4.74 -20.63
CA LYS A 128 7.53 -4.94 -21.84
C LYS A 128 7.65 -6.43 -22.17
N LYS A 129 7.24 -6.77 -23.40
CA LYS A 129 7.53 -8.00 -24.14
C LYS A 129 9.01 -8.00 -24.59
N ALA A 130 9.63 -9.18 -24.62
CA ALA A 130 10.82 -9.46 -25.42
C ALA A 130 10.50 -10.62 -26.40
N ALA A 131 10.73 -10.38 -27.70
CA ALA A 131 10.65 -11.36 -28.79
C ALA A 131 11.98 -12.14 -28.87
N LYS A 132 12.02 -13.48 -28.87
CA LYS A 132 11.77 -14.48 -29.95
C LYS A 132 13.11 -15.08 -30.44
N LYS A 133 13.35 -16.37 -30.18
CA LYS A 133 14.17 -17.23 -31.04
C LYS A 133 13.48 -18.58 -31.22
N VAL A 134 13.41 -18.97 -32.48
CA VAL A 134 12.68 -20.07 -33.09
C VAL A 134 13.47 -21.38 -32.96
N VAL A 135 12.82 -22.48 -32.56
CA VAL A 135 13.20 -23.86 -32.92
C VAL A 135 11.92 -24.64 -33.25
N LYS A 136 12.05 -25.53 -34.24
CA LYS A 136 11.05 -26.18 -35.09
C LYS A 136 10.07 -27.14 -34.39
N LYS A 137 8.79 -26.98 -34.77
CA LYS A 137 7.76 -27.97 -35.20
C LYS A 137 7.93 -29.46 -34.82
N ALA A 138 7.01 -29.96 -33.98
CA ALA A 138 6.28 -31.22 -34.18
C ALA A 138 5.04 -31.27 -33.24
N ALA A 139 3.89 -31.63 -33.81
CA ALA A 139 2.63 -31.98 -33.13
C ALA A 139 2.03 -33.16 -33.92
N PRO A 140 0.91 -33.82 -33.55
CA PRO A 140 0.19 -33.92 -32.25
C PRO A 140 -0.20 -35.38 -31.89
N LYS A 141 -0.58 -35.71 -30.63
CA LYS A 141 -1.57 -36.78 -30.33
C LYS A 141 -2.38 -36.54 -29.03
N LYS A 142 -3.68 -36.29 -29.25
CA LYS A 142 -4.93 -36.71 -28.55
C LYS A 142 -5.13 -36.51 -27.02
N ALA A 143 -6.22 -35.81 -26.72
CA ALA A 143 -7.05 -35.92 -25.51
C ALA A 143 -7.76 -37.30 -25.43
N PRO A 144 -8.40 -37.63 -24.29
CA PRO A 144 -9.82 -37.33 -24.21
C PRO A 144 -10.32 -36.80 -22.86
N ALA A 145 -11.40 -36.03 -22.94
CA ALA A 145 -12.22 -35.53 -21.85
C ALA A 145 -13.24 -36.56 -21.34
N LYS A 146 -13.68 -36.40 -20.09
CA LYS A 146 -15.02 -36.67 -19.49
C LYS A 146 -14.89 -36.39 -17.98
N LYS A 147 -15.84 -35.82 -17.22
CA LYS A 147 -17.22 -35.37 -17.48
C LYS A 147 -17.63 -34.48 -16.29
N VAL A 148 -18.35 -33.42 -16.63
CA VAL A 148 -19.21 -32.52 -15.85
C VAL A 148 -19.97 -33.20 -14.70
N VAL A 149 -20.09 -32.55 -13.53
CA VAL A 149 -21.37 -32.36 -12.81
C VAL A 149 -21.30 -31.07 -11.99
N ALA A 150 -22.19 -30.12 -12.29
CA ALA A 150 -22.52 -28.97 -11.46
C ALA A 150 -23.53 -29.36 -10.37
N LYS A 151 -23.43 -28.78 -9.17
CA LYS A 151 -24.61 -28.49 -8.34
C LYS A 151 -24.32 -27.41 -7.28
N ALA A 152 -24.89 -26.23 -7.50
CA ALA A 152 -25.14 -25.25 -6.45
C ALA A 152 -26.14 -25.83 -5.43
N THR A 153 -26.02 -25.50 -4.14
CA THR A 153 -27.15 -25.04 -3.31
C THR A 153 -26.74 -24.75 -1.85
N LYS A 154 -27.20 -23.57 -1.40
CA LYS A 154 -27.80 -23.25 -0.08
C LYS A 154 -26.91 -22.79 1.08
N ALA A 155 -27.31 -21.62 1.56
CA ALA A 155 -26.86 -20.91 2.74
C ALA A 155 -27.74 -21.22 3.97
N LYS A 156 -27.10 -21.06 5.16
CA LYS A 156 -27.62 -20.72 6.51
C LYS A 156 -28.55 -21.74 7.22
N PRO A 157 -28.77 -21.67 8.55
CA PRO A 157 -28.15 -20.83 9.61
C PRO A 157 -27.83 -21.55 10.96
N ALA A 158 -26.96 -20.99 11.81
CA ALA A 158 -27.02 -21.14 13.29
C ALA A 158 -26.06 -20.13 13.93
N LYS A 159 -26.52 -19.07 14.59
CA LYS A 159 -27.01 -18.94 15.98
C LYS A 159 -25.91 -18.38 16.90
N LYS A 160 -26.15 -17.13 17.29
CA LYS A 160 -25.48 -16.33 18.33
C LYS A 160 -25.52 -17.08 19.66
N VAL A 161 -24.36 -17.26 20.30
CA VAL A 161 -24.28 -17.54 21.75
C VAL A 161 -23.22 -16.63 22.35
N VAL A 162 -23.68 -15.78 23.26
CA VAL A 162 -22.88 -14.89 24.11
C VAL A 162 -22.52 -15.69 25.35
N ALA A 163 -21.24 -15.73 25.76
CA ALA A 163 -20.84 -15.70 27.18
C ALA A 163 -19.32 -15.80 27.40
N LYS A 164 -18.88 -14.90 28.30
CA LYS A 164 -17.83 -15.02 29.33
C LYS A 164 -16.34 -14.85 28.98
N LYS A 165 -15.74 -14.03 29.86
CA LYS A 165 -14.35 -13.57 29.96
C LYS A 165 -13.52 -14.52 30.83
N ALA A 166 -12.25 -14.68 30.44
CA ALA A 166 -11.08 -15.30 31.12
C ALA A 166 -10.85 -16.82 30.96
N PRO A 167 -9.58 -17.33 30.96
CA PRO A 167 -8.25 -16.70 30.86
C PRO A 167 -7.43 -17.14 29.62
N ILE A 168 -6.36 -16.40 29.33
CA ILE A 168 -5.44 -16.56 28.20
C ILE A 168 -4.78 -17.94 28.18
N LYS A 169 -5.16 -18.82 27.25
CA LYS A 169 -4.38 -20.00 26.87
C LYS A 169 -3.59 -19.69 25.59
N LYS A 170 -2.28 -19.97 25.62
CA LYS A 170 -1.30 -19.79 24.54
C LYS A 170 -1.84 -20.33 23.21
N ALA A 171 -2.45 -19.47 22.40
CA ALA A 171 -2.79 -19.78 21.03
C ALA A 171 -1.49 -19.96 20.25
N ALA A 172 -1.39 -21.07 19.51
CA ALA A 172 -0.32 -21.28 18.55
C ALA A 172 -0.21 -20.03 17.67
N SER A 173 0.95 -19.37 17.74
CA SER A 173 1.19 -18.15 16.97
C SER A 173 0.97 -18.46 15.48
N PRO A 174 0.20 -17.63 14.74
CA PRO A 174 0.02 -17.78 13.28
C PRO A 174 1.36 -17.61 12.52
N ASN A 175 2.43 -17.22 13.21
CA ASN A 175 3.75 -16.94 12.68
C ASN A 175 4.77 -18.06 12.95
N ALA A 176 4.31 -19.30 13.14
CA ALA A 176 5.14 -20.46 13.43
C ALA A 176 6.33 -20.63 12.46
N LYS A 177 6.17 -20.26 11.18
CA LYS A 177 7.26 -20.29 10.19
C LYS A 177 8.47 -19.43 10.59
N TYR A 178 8.22 -18.22 11.11
CA TYR A 178 9.28 -17.31 11.52
C TYR A 178 9.91 -17.76 12.84
N LEU A 179 9.10 -18.30 13.75
CA LEU A 179 9.59 -18.88 14.99
C LEU A 179 10.57 -20.04 14.72
N ALA A 180 10.25 -20.92 13.76
CA ALA A 180 11.12 -22.03 13.39
C ALA A 180 12.47 -21.55 12.86
N GLU A 181 12.49 -20.51 12.03
CA GLU A 181 13.74 -19.91 11.54
C GLU A 181 14.55 -19.23 12.64
N VAL A 182 13.90 -18.49 13.53
CA VAL A 182 14.56 -17.85 14.68
C VAL A 182 15.16 -18.90 15.61
N ARG A 183 14.46 -20.01 15.84
CA ARG A 183 14.93 -21.11 16.69
C ARG A 183 16.19 -21.81 16.19
N LYS A 184 16.53 -21.69 14.90
CA LYS A 184 17.82 -22.16 14.37
C LYS A 184 19.01 -21.42 14.97
N TYR A 185 18.80 -20.17 15.41
CA TYR A 185 19.82 -19.34 16.02
C TYR A 185 19.62 -19.18 17.54
N ASP A 186 18.38 -19.30 18.01
CA ASP A 186 18.04 -19.17 19.42
C ASP A 186 16.89 -20.10 19.81
N ALA A 187 17.22 -21.26 20.36
CA ALA A 187 16.24 -22.24 20.82
C ALA A 187 15.27 -21.67 21.88
N LYS A 188 15.69 -20.66 22.66
CA LYS A 188 14.90 -20.05 23.73
C LYS A 188 14.01 -18.89 23.24
N ALA A 189 13.93 -18.67 21.92
CA ALA A 189 13.12 -17.60 21.36
C ALA A 189 11.63 -17.74 21.72
N SER A 190 11.07 -16.67 22.30
CA SER A 190 9.67 -16.61 22.69
C SER A 190 8.78 -16.26 21.50
N ALA A 191 7.66 -16.98 21.35
CA ALA A 191 6.69 -16.72 20.28
C ALA A 191 6.11 -15.30 20.33
N ALA A 192 5.84 -14.76 21.52
CA ALA A 192 5.31 -13.41 21.68
C ALA A 192 6.23 -12.33 21.10
N VAL A 193 7.54 -12.42 21.36
CA VAL A 193 8.51 -11.48 20.79
C VAL A 193 8.58 -11.58 19.28
N VAL A 194 8.58 -12.81 18.73
CA VAL A 194 8.58 -13.01 17.28
C VAL A 194 7.31 -12.42 16.66
N ASP A 195 6.15 -12.61 17.29
CA ASP A 195 4.88 -12.01 16.84
C ASP A 195 4.91 -10.49 16.84
N SER A 196 5.50 -9.86 17.88
CA SER A 196 5.70 -8.41 17.94
C SER A 196 6.61 -7.91 16.82
N ILE A 197 7.67 -8.65 16.49
CA ILE A 197 8.57 -8.32 15.37
C ILE A 197 7.83 -8.48 14.03
N VAL A 198 7.06 -9.54 13.84
CA VAL A 198 6.27 -9.75 12.62
C VAL A 198 5.27 -8.61 12.41
N LYS A 199 4.57 -8.19 13.48
CA LYS A 199 3.67 -7.03 13.46
C LYS A 199 4.42 -5.75 13.06
N TYR A 200 5.62 -5.54 13.60
CA TYR A 200 6.45 -4.39 13.23
C TYR A 200 6.91 -4.44 11.76
N CYS A 201 7.31 -5.61 11.25
CA CYS A 201 7.73 -5.75 9.87
C CYS A 201 6.58 -5.49 8.89
N GLY A 202 5.35 -5.90 9.23
CA GLY A 202 4.11 -5.52 8.54
C GLY A 202 4.20 -5.58 7.02
N ILE A 203 4.21 -4.40 6.38
CA ILE A 203 4.24 -4.23 4.92
C ILE A 203 5.47 -4.87 4.28
N SER A 204 6.61 -4.90 4.97
CA SER A 204 7.83 -5.54 4.48
C SER A 204 7.63 -7.03 4.21
N LEU A 205 6.69 -7.69 4.87
CA LEU A 205 6.45 -9.12 4.69
C LEU A 205 5.48 -9.42 3.54
N ARG A 206 4.90 -8.40 2.89
CA ARG A 206 3.91 -8.60 1.81
C ARG A 206 4.55 -8.95 0.47
N SER A 207 5.79 -8.54 0.24
CA SER A 207 6.57 -8.92 -0.94
C SER A 207 7.75 -9.80 -0.54
N ARG A 208 8.15 -10.70 -1.44
CA ARG A 208 9.27 -11.61 -1.23
C ARG A 208 10.57 -10.85 -1.03
N ASP A 209 10.87 -9.87 -1.87
CA ASP A 209 12.16 -9.17 -1.82
C ASP A 209 12.26 -8.26 -0.59
N SER A 210 11.15 -7.65 -0.16
CA SER A 210 11.12 -6.88 1.08
C SER A 210 11.09 -7.74 2.34
N SER A 211 10.72 -9.02 2.24
CA SER A 211 10.75 -9.93 3.38
C SER A 211 12.16 -10.41 3.72
N LEU A 212 13.14 -10.09 2.87
CA LEU A 212 14.52 -10.51 2.98
C LEU A 212 15.45 -9.32 3.19
N VAL A 213 16.61 -9.57 3.79
CA VAL A 213 17.68 -8.57 3.97
C VAL A 213 18.87 -8.94 3.09
N ALA A 214 19.22 -8.06 2.16
CA ALA A 214 20.35 -8.23 1.26
C ALA A 214 21.64 -7.74 1.93
N CYS A 215 22.36 -8.66 2.59
CA CYS A 215 23.61 -8.33 3.27
C CYS A 215 24.78 -7.92 2.36
N SER A 216 24.64 -8.13 1.04
CA SER A 216 25.61 -7.69 0.04
C SER A 216 25.39 -6.25 -0.43
N ASP A 217 24.24 -5.65 -0.10
CA ASP A 217 23.92 -4.27 -0.48
C ASP A 217 24.11 -3.33 0.71
N GLU A 218 25.11 -2.46 0.62
CA GLU A 218 25.38 -1.49 1.67
C GLU A 218 24.24 -0.50 1.91
N LYS A 219 23.44 -0.18 0.88
CA LYS A 219 22.29 0.73 1.03
C LYS A 219 21.20 0.09 1.87
N GLU A 220 20.96 -1.21 1.67
CA GLU A 220 20.04 -1.99 2.50
C GLU A 220 20.53 -2.04 3.96
N LEU A 221 21.82 -2.30 4.18
CA LEU A 221 22.41 -2.29 5.53
C LEU A 221 22.24 -0.93 6.23
N ASN A 222 22.47 0.16 5.51
CA ASN A 222 22.28 1.52 6.03
C ASN A 222 20.81 1.80 6.37
N THR A 223 19.89 1.32 5.55
CA THR A 223 18.45 1.47 5.78
C THR A 223 18.00 0.69 7.01
N VAL A 224 18.53 -0.52 7.23
CA VAL A 224 18.26 -1.31 8.44
C VAL A 224 18.92 -0.66 9.67
N ALA A 225 20.16 -0.19 9.57
CA ALA A 225 20.84 0.48 10.66
C ALA A 225 20.08 1.74 11.11
N THR A 226 19.70 2.61 10.18
CA THR A 226 19.01 3.87 10.49
C THR A 226 17.52 3.67 10.81
N GLY A 227 16.83 2.82 10.06
CA GLY A 227 15.40 2.58 10.22
C GLY A 227 15.08 1.70 11.43
N PHE A 228 15.78 0.58 11.57
CA PHE A 228 15.52 -0.37 12.66
C PHE A 228 16.37 -0.08 13.89
N CYS A 229 17.70 -0.08 13.75
CA CYS A 229 18.57 0.02 14.92
C CYS A 229 18.50 1.41 15.57
N THR A 230 18.46 2.49 14.80
CA THR A 230 18.32 3.85 15.35
C THR A 230 16.88 4.12 15.80
N LYS A 231 15.87 4.02 14.93
CA LYS A 231 14.51 4.46 15.31
C LYS A 231 13.77 3.47 16.21
N LYS A 232 13.90 2.15 15.98
CA LYS A 232 13.14 1.15 16.76
C LYS A 232 13.90 0.67 17.98
N LEU A 233 15.19 0.38 17.86
CA LEU A 233 16.01 -0.01 19.00
C LEU A 233 16.57 1.19 19.77
N GLY A 234 16.57 2.41 19.23
CA GLY A 234 17.12 3.58 19.93
C GLY A 234 18.64 3.50 20.11
N MET A 235 19.36 2.86 19.19
CA MET A 235 20.83 2.84 19.21
C MET A 235 21.38 4.15 18.66
N THR A 236 22.37 4.74 19.35
CA THR A 236 23.02 5.99 18.95
C THR A 236 24.36 5.77 18.27
N LYS A 237 25.07 4.68 18.57
CA LYS A 237 26.37 4.31 17.98
C LYS A 237 26.40 2.80 17.67
N GLY A 238 27.25 2.39 16.73
CA GLY A 238 27.52 0.97 16.45
C GLY A 238 26.45 0.26 15.61
N GLN A 239 25.54 1.00 14.96
CA GLN A 239 24.39 0.39 14.28
C GLN A 239 24.81 -0.42 13.05
N LYS A 240 25.77 0.10 12.26
CA LYS A 240 26.20 -0.59 11.03
C LYS A 240 27.04 -1.82 11.36
N GLU A 241 27.88 -1.74 12.38
CA GLU A 241 28.73 -2.82 12.87
C GLU A 241 27.85 -3.98 13.33
N LEU A 242 26.85 -3.70 14.18
CA LEU A 242 25.91 -4.72 14.65
C LEU A 242 25.13 -5.39 13.51
N VAL A 243 24.67 -4.61 12.53
CA VAL A 243 23.96 -5.17 11.35
C VAL A 243 24.90 -6.04 10.51
N LYS A 244 26.17 -5.65 10.35
CA LYS A 244 27.18 -6.45 9.65
C LYS A 244 27.49 -7.74 10.42
N ASP A 245 27.59 -7.70 11.74
CA ASP A 245 27.81 -8.88 12.57
C ASP A 245 26.67 -9.89 12.44
N VAL A 246 25.41 -9.42 12.45
CA VAL A 246 24.25 -10.28 12.19
C VAL A 246 24.26 -10.84 10.77
N CYS A 247 24.70 -10.06 9.78
CA CYS A 247 24.92 -10.56 8.42
C CYS A 247 25.96 -11.68 8.37
N VAL A 248 27.03 -11.60 9.15
CA VAL A 248 28.02 -12.67 9.31
C VAL A 248 27.40 -13.89 9.97
N GLN A 249 26.64 -13.71 11.05
CA GLN A 249 25.95 -14.78 11.76
C GLN A 249 24.98 -15.56 10.85
N MET A 250 24.32 -14.88 9.91
CA MET A 250 23.38 -15.49 8.95
C MET A 250 24.02 -15.83 7.59
N LYS A 251 25.36 -15.86 7.46
CA LYS A 251 26.04 -16.13 6.16
C LYS A 251 25.62 -17.46 5.52
N GLY A 252 25.38 -18.50 6.32
CA GLY A 252 24.94 -19.81 5.83
C GLY A 252 23.52 -19.82 5.24
N GLN A 253 22.72 -18.78 5.46
CA GLN A 253 21.39 -18.66 4.86
C GLN A 253 21.44 -17.83 3.58
N ARG A 254 21.09 -18.47 2.46
CA ARG A 254 20.97 -17.80 1.16
C ARG A 254 19.87 -16.73 1.19
N PHE A 255 18.79 -16.99 1.91
CA PHE A 255 17.68 -16.06 2.12
C PHE A 255 17.59 -15.68 3.59
N LYS A 256 17.91 -14.42 3.89
CA LYS A 256 17.94 -13.90 5.27
C LYS A 256 16.62 -13.22 5.56
N ASN A 257 15.72 -13.95 6.22
CA ASN A 257 14.40 -13.45 6.57
C ASN A 257 14.49 -12.24 7.50
N ARG A 258 13.81 -11.14 7.16
CA ARG A 258 13.85 -9.86 7.87
C ARG A 258 13.38 -9.99 9.31
N VAL A 259 12.43 -10.88 9.62
CA VAL A 259 11.96 -11.15 10.99
C VAL A 259 13.09 -11.75 11.84
N THR A 260 13.73 -12.79 11.31
CA THR A 260 14.86 -13.46 11.97
C THR A 260 16.04 -12.50 12.14
N PHE A 261 16.32 -11.70 11.12
CA PHE A 261 17.35 -10.68 11.14
C PHE A 261 17.10 -9.64 12.25
N TYR A 262 15.88 -9.10 12.35
CA TYR A 262 15.52 -8.11 13.37
C TYR A 262 15.54 -8.69 14.79
N TYR A 263 15.14 -9.95 14.95
CA TYR A 263 15.28 -10.66 16.23
C TYR A 263 16.74 -10.73 16.68
N LEU A 264 17.64 -11.14 15.78
CA LEU A 264 19.07 -11.24 16.09
C LEU A 264 19.68 -9.87 16.39
N CYS A 265 19.34 -8.83 15.62
CA CYS A 265 19.79 -7.47 15.92
C CYS A 265 19.33 -7.01 17.32
N ALA A 266 18.06 -7.23 17.67
CA ALA A 266 17.53 -6.88 18.99
C ALA A 266 18.20 -7.68 20.13
N LYS A 267 18.54 -8.95 19.87
CA LYS A 267 19.25 -9.82 20.80
C LYS A 267 20.70 -9.36 21.02
N SER A 268 21.44 -9.13 19.95
CA SER A 268 22.84 -8.64 20.01
C SER A 268 22.92 -7.26 20.66
N ALA A 269 21.93 -6.40 20.43
CA ALA A 269 21.84 -5.08 21.07
C ALA A 269 21.36 -5.13 22.54
N ARG A 270 20.97 -6.30 23.06
CA ARG A 270 20.33 -6.49 24.38
C ARG A 270 19.06 -5.63 24.57
N LYS A 271 18.36 -5.31 23.49
CA LYS A 271 17.15 -4.46 23.47
C LYS A 271 15.87 -5.23 23.19
N MET A 272 15.83 -6.51 23.58
CA MET A 272 14.66 -7.39 23.47
C MET A 272 13.42 -6.86 24.21
N LYS A 273 13.61 -5.96 25.20
CA LYS A 273 12.51 -5.31 25.94
C LYS A 273 11.57 -4.50 25.02
N VAL A 274 12.05 -4.03 23.86
CA VAL A 274 11.23 -3.25 22.90
C VAL A 274 10.09 -4.08 22.28
N PHE A 275 10.18 -5.41 22.33
CA PHE A 275 9.23 -6.34 21.68
C PHE A 275 8.49 -7.25 22.67
N LYS A 276 8.65 -7.02 23.98
CA LYS A 276 7.91 -7.72 25.04
C LYS A 276 6.57 -7.08 25.32
#